data_AF-A0A3D2YTW8-F1
#
_entry.id   AF-A0A3D2YTW8-F1
#
_cell.length_a   1.000
_cell.length_b   1.000
_cell.length_c   1.000
_cell.angle_alpha   90.00
_cell.angle_beta   90.00
_cell.angle_gamma   90.00
#
_symmetry.space_group_name_H-M   'P 1'
#
loop_
_entity.id
_entity.type
_entity.pdbx_description
1 polymer ?
#
loop_
_entity_poly.entity_id
_entity_poly.type
_entity_poly.pdbx_seq_one_letter_code
_entity_poly.pdbx_strand_id
1 'polypeptide(L)' 'MSTYDEVNLFFDTAADRLGLNNGLREMLKRPWRELQVQIPVRMDDGQVKVFSGFRVHNGARGPYKGGLRYH' A
#
# COMPACT_ATOMS: atom_id res chain seq x y z
N MET A 1 -4.41 -17.36 3.14
CA MET A 1 -3.77 -16.54 2.10
C MET A 1 -3.94 -15.08 2.52
N SER A 2 -2.90 -14.24 2.45
CA SER A 2 -3.06 -12.82 2.77
C SER A 2 -3.89 -12.13 1.70
N THR A 3 -4.61 -11.05 2.02
CA THR A 3 -5.26 -10.20 1.01
C THR A 3 -4.28 -9.67 -0.03
N TYR A 4 -3.01 -9.47 0.38
CA TYR A 4 -1.92 -9.13 -0.53
C TYR A 4 -1.63 -10.25 -1.55
N ASP A 5 -1.61 -11.50 -1.09
CA ASP A 5 -1.33 -12.66 -1.94
C ASP A 5 -2.46 -12.89 -2.94
N GLU A 6 -3.70 -12.71 -2.52
CA GLU A 6 -4.89 -12.83 -3.36
C GLU A 6 -4.89 -11.80 -4.50
N VAL A 7 -4.55 -10.54 -4.21
CA VAL A 7 -4.43 -9.49 -5.24
C VAL A 7 -3.30 -9.82 -6.23
N ASN A 8 -2.18 -10.36 -5.74
CA ASN A 8 -1.05 -10.73 -6.60
C ASN A 8 -1.40 -11.88 -7.56
N LEU A 9 -2.25 -12.83 -7.16
CA LEU A 9 -2.72 -13.89 -8.06
C LEU A 9 -3.42 -13.33 -9.30
N PHE A 10 -4.31 -12.34 -9.09
CA PHE A 10 -5.02 -11.68 -10.20
C PHE A 10 -4.06 -10.86 -11.07
N PHE A 11 -3.11 -10.15 -10.45
CA PHE A 11 -2.08 -9.41 -11.17
C PHE A 11 -1.24 -10.33 -12.07
N ASP A 12 -0.74 -11.44 -11.52
CA ASP A 12 0.12 -12.38 -12.25
C ASP A 12 -0.61 -12.98 -13.45
N THR A 13 -1.89 -13.35 -13.28
CA THR A 13 -2.75 -13.84 -14.37
C THR A 13 -2.88 -12.83 -15.51
N ALA A 14 -3.03 -11.54 -15.19
CA ALA A 14 -3.10 -10.48 -16.19
C ALA A 14 -1.75 -10.23 -16.86
N ALA A 15 -0.66 -10.27 -16.09
CA ALA A 15 0.70 -10.10 -16.58
C ALA A 15 1.12 -11.20 -17.56
N ASP A 16 0.68 -12.44 -17.33
CA ASP A 16 0.87 -13.57 -18.24
C ASP A 16 0.18 -13.35 -19.58
N ARG A 17 -1.08 -12.94 -19.55
CA ARG A 17 -1.85 -12.66 -20.78
C ARG A 17 -1.26 -11.51 -21.61
N LEU A 18 -0.63 -10.54 -20.95
CA LEU A 18 0.03 -9.41 -21.60
C LEU A 18 1.48 -9.69 -22.01
N GLY A 19 2.05 -10.85 -21.64
CA GLY A 19 3.46 -11.16 -21.90
C GLY A 19 4.42 -10.19 -21.23
N LEU A 20 4.08 -9.62 -20.07
CA LEU A 20 4.94 -8.68 -19.36
C LEU A 20 6.24 -9.37 -18.95
N ASN A 21 7.38 -8.70 -19.14
CA ASN A 21 8.66 -9.23 -18.67
C ASN A 21 8.73 -9.23 -17.12
N ASN A 22 9.57 -10.10 -16.58
CA ASN A 22 9.67 -10.32 -15.14
C ASN A 22 10.11 -9.07 -14.36
N GLY A 23 10.98 -8.23 -14.93
CA GLY A 23 11.43 -7.00 -14.27
C GLY A 23 10.29 -6.00 -14.06
N LEU A 24 9.46 -5.81 -15.08
CA LEU A 24 8.29 -4.94 -15.02
C LEU A 24 7.22 -5.49 -14.08
N ARG A 25 7.04 -6.83 -14.05
CA ARG A 25 6.14 -7.49 -13.09
C ARG A 25 6.56 -7.19 -11.65
N GLU A 26 7.82 -7.45 -11.30
CA GLU A 26 8.31 -7.22 -9.94
C GLU A 26 8.22 -5.74 -9.53
N MET A 27 8.50 -4.81 -10.46
CA MET A 27 8.36 -3.38 -10.22
C MET A 27 6.91 -2.96 -9.93
N LEU A 28 5.94 -3.55 -10.62
CA LEU A 28 4.52 -3.20 -10.46
C LEU A 28 3.85 -3.88 -9.26
N LYS A 29 4.31 -5.09 -8.87
CA LYS A 29 3.80 -5.81 -7.70
C LYS A 29 4.19 -5.13 -6.39
N ARG A 30 5.37 -4.53 -6.35
CA ARG A 30 5.88 -3.87 -5.15
C ARG A 30 5.44 -2.41 -5.11
N PRO A 31 4.96 -1.90 -3.97
CA PRO A 31 4.75 -0.48 -3.84
C PRO A 31 6.09 0.25 -3.96
N TRP A 32 6.05 1.45 -4.51
CA TRP A 32 7.24 2.29 -4.63
C TRP A 32 7.68 2.78 -3.24
N ARG A 33 6.72 3.12 -2.38
CA ARG A 33 7.01 3.55 -1.02
C ARG A 33 5.91 3.13 -0.05
N GLU A 34 6.34 2.65 1.09
CA GLU A 34 5.53 2.42 2.28
C GLU A 34 6.04 3.31 3.41
N LEU A 35 5.14 4.02 4.07
CA LEU A 35 5.43 4.83 5.24
C LEU A 35 4.61 4.31 6.41
N GLN A 36 5.29 3.98 7.50
CA GLN A 36 4.69 3.71 8.80
C GLN A 36 5.05 4.86 9.75
N VAL A 37 4.06 5.41 10.43
CA VAL A 37 4.25 6.51 11.38
C VAL A 37 3.57 6.21 12.71
N GLN A 38 4.12 6.79 13.77
CA GLN A 38 3.44 6.87 15.06
C GLN A 38 2.85 8.27 15.21
N ILE A 39 1.57 8.34 15.58
CA ILE A 39 0.78 9.57 15.69
C ILE A 39 0.37 9.72 17.15
N PRO A 40 1.14 10.45 17.98
CA PRO A 40 0.72 10.78 19.34
C PRO A 40 -0.39 11.83 19.30
N VAL A 41 -1.49 11.57 19.97
CA VAL A 41 -2.65 12.47 20.09
C VAL A 41 -2.94 12.69 21.56
N ARG A 42 -3.11 13.96 21.94
CA ARG A 42 -3.65 14.31 23.26
C ARG A 42 -5.17 14.13 23.22
N MET A 43 -5.68 13.26 24.06
CA MET A 43 -7.09 12.95 24.18
C MET A 43 -7.80 14.02 25.04
N ASP A 44 -9.13 14.02 25.02
CA ASP A 44 -9.95 15.01 25.74
C ASP A 44 -9.73 14.96 27.27
N ASP A 45 -9.37 13.80 27.82
CA ASP A 45 -9.04 13.61 29.25
C ASP A 45 -7.60 14.03 29.61
N GLY A 46 -6.84 14.55 28.64
CA GLY A 46 -5.47 14.99 28.79
C GLY A 46 -4.41 13.89 28.65
N GLN A 47 -4.80 12.61 28.52
CA GLN A 47 -3.84 11.51 28.28
C GLN A 47 -3.30 11.55 26.85
N VAL A 48 -2.09 11.01 26.63
CA VAL A 48 -1.53 10.84 25.29
C VAL A 48 -1.76 9.40 24.82
N LYS A 49 -2.37 9.25 23.65
CA LYS A 49 -2.52 7.96 22.97
C LYS A 49 -1.73 7.97 21.66
N VAL A 50 -0.97 6.92 21.39
CA VAL A 50 -0.20 6.77 20.15
C VAL A 50 -0.94 5.83 19.20
N PHE A 51 -1.20 6.31 17.98
CA PHE A 51 -1.81 5.53 16.91
C PHE A 51 -0.79 5.19 15.83
N SER A 52 -0.99 4.06 15.14
CA SER A 52 -0.19 3.71 13.96
C SER A 52 -0.86 4.22 12.69
N GLY A 53 -0.12 4.94 11.85
CA GLY A 53 -0.55 5.37 10.54
C GLY A 53 0.25 4.67 9.43
N PHE A 54 -0.40 4.40 8.30
CA PHE A 54 0.22 3.76 7.14
C PHE A 54 -0.13 4.49 5.85
N ARG A 55 0.83 4.56 4.92
CA ARG A 55 0.62 5.14 3.59
C ARG A 55 1.46 4.40 2.55
N VAL A 56 0.80 3.78 1.56
CA VAL A 56 1.40 2.86 0.57
C VAL A 56 1.02 3.29 -0.85
N HIS A 57 1.99 3.42 -1.77
CA HIS A 57 1.75 3.99 -3.11
C HIS A 57 2.66 3.49 -4.25
N ASN A 58 2.19 3.67 -5.50
CA ASN A 58 2.95 3.61 -6.74
C ASN A 58 2.61 4.83 -7.63
N GLY A 59 3.59 5.44 -8.28
CA GLY A 59 3.51 6.75 -8.95
C GLY A 59 4.05 6.73 -10.37
N ALA A 60 4.14 5.56 -10.99
CA ALA A 60 4.66 5.39 -12.35
C ALA A 60 3.96 6.28 -13.40
N ARG A 61 2.74 6.75 -13.12
CA ARG A 61 1.92 7.58 -14.02
C ARG A 61 1.61 8.98 -13.49
N GLY A 62 2.25 9.43 -12.41
CA GLY A 62 2.00 10.76 -11.81
C GLY A 62 1.49 10.70 -10.36
N PRO A 63 0.81 11.76 -9.88
CA PRO A 63 0.41 11.89 -8.48
C PRO A 63 -0.39 10.70 -7.94
N TYR A 64 -0.10 10.30 -6.70
CA TYR A 64 -0.74 9.17 -6.05
C TYR A 64 -2.21 9.46 -5.74
N LYS A 65 -3.08 8.44 -5.88
CA LYS A 65 -4.49 8.51 -5.46
C LYS A 65 -4.85 7.30 -4.60
N GLY A 66 -5.45 7.55 -3.44
CA GLY A 66 -5.94 6.52 -2.53
C GLY A 66 -6.59 7.14 -1.29
N GLY A 67 -7.60 6.46 -0.76
CA GLY A 67 -8.35 6.91 0.42
C GLY A 67 -7.57 6.80 1.74
N LEU A 68 -8.22 7.23 2.82
CA LEU A 68 -7.79 7.00 4.20
C LEU A 68 -8.79 6.05 4.85
N ARG A 69 -8.33 5.14 5.70
CA ARG A 69 -9.18 4.19 6.42
C ARG A 69 -8.90 4.31 7.91
N TYR A 70 -9.96 4.42 8.70
CA TYR A 70 -9.94 4.29 10.15
C TYR A 70 -10.64 2.99 10.50
N HIS A 71 -9.90 2.06 11.10
CA HIS A 71 -10.34 0.71 11.43
C HIS A 71 -9.53 0.21 12.63
#